data_AF-A0A956DHA5-F1
#
_entry.id   AF-A0A956DHA5-F1
#
_cell.length_a   1.000
_cell.length_b   1.000
_cell.length_c   1.000
_cell.angle_alpha   90.00
_cell.angle_beta   90.00
_cell.angle_gamma   90.00
#
_symmetry.space_group_name_H-M   'P 1'
#
loop_
_entity.id
_entity.type
_entity.pdbx_description
1 polymer ?
#
loop_
_entity_poly.entity_id
_entity_poly.type
_entity_poly.pdbx_seq_one_letter_code
_entity_poly.pdbx_strand_id
1 'polypeptide(L)'
;MGAWLAGFFACGDPFTSGTGGAGGEASTPCENVGDCPAATDPCQSVTCQSSRCVIVYGQDNVPLPQALQTPGDCKQAICFQGQASAKSFDDPPDPEDCRTGYCEDGEVKFTFADPGTMCGTGAGLTCNGEGKCTGCGSSDDACGPSPLCKRFRCIEDTCELEVDQSHVQEDVQHDCLAFGCSEAGEPLSENDPNDVPPDETPQDCVEPFCNAGTVDSQPLENGHECGNGNG
;
A
#
# COMPACT_ATOMS: atom_id res chain seq x y z
N MET A 1 -28.12 -61.20 -35.35
CA MET A 1 -29.07 -60.44 -36.18
C MET A 1 -28.35 -59.18 -36.62
N GLY A 2 -28.28 -58.92 -37.94
CA GLY A 2 -27.78 -57.66 -38.50
C GLY A 2 -26.37 -57.72 -39.10
N ALA A 3 -26.26 -58.22 -40.33
CA ALA A 3 -25.20 -57.82 -41.27
C ALA A 3 -25.49 -56.41 -41.80
N TRP A 4 -24.50 -55.66 -42.27
CA TRP A 4 -24.47 -55.00 -43.60
C TRP A 4 -23.07 -54.48 -43.93
N LEU A 5 -22.70 -54.71 -45.19
CA LEU A 5 -21.44 -54.44 -45.88
C LEU A 5 -21.40 -53.03 -46.49
N ALA A 6 -20.18 -52.48 -46.63
CA ALA A 6 -19.61 -51.72 -47.76
C ALA A 6 -18.47 -50.82 -47.20
N GLY A 7 -17.22 -50.82 -47.63
CA GLY A 7 -16.63 -51.14 -48.93
C GLY A 7 -16.25 -49.85 -49.64
N PHE A 8 -15.01 -49.37 -49.52
CA PHE A 8 -14.31 -48.59 -50.55
C PHE A 8 -12.79 -48.77 -50.45
N PHE A 9 -12.19 -48.88 -51.64
CA PHE A 9 -10.82 -49.25 -51.98
C PHE A 9 -9.81 -48.12 -51.76
N ALA A 10 -8.59 -48.50 -51.32
CA ALA A 10 -7.21 -48.06 -51.68
C ALA A 10 -6.92 -46.57 -52.00
N CYS A 11 -5.79 -45.94 -51.64
CA CYS A 11 -4.38 -46.36 -51.69
C CYS A 11 -3.46 -45.35 -50.95
N GLY A 12 -2.25 -45.75 -50.53
CA GLY A 12 -1.12 -44.82 -50.29
C GLY A 12 -0.46 -44.82 -48.91
N ASP A 13 0.39 -45.80 -48.60
CA ASP A 13 1.51 -45.68 -47.65
C ASP A 13 2.63 -44.78 -48.26
N PRO A 14 3.78 -44.53 -47.61
CA PRO A 14 4.05 -44.02 -46.26
C PRO A 14 5.00 -42.79 -46.35
N PHE A 15 4.76 -41.71 -45.60
CA PHE A 15 5.79 -40.70 -45.33
C PHE A 15 6.13 -40.65 -43.85
N THR A 16 7.15 -41.44 -43.53
CA THR A 16 8.34 -41.09 -42.73
C THR A 16 8.19 -40.01 -41.67
N SER A 17 8.47 -40.42 -40.44
CA SER A 17 8.86 -39.63 -39.27
C SER A 17 9.66 -38.37 -39.61
N GLY A 18 9.14 -37.23 -39.16
CA GLY A 18 9.88 -35.98 -38.99
C GLY A 18 9.72 -35.49 -37.56
N THR A 19 10.54 -36.00 -36.65
CA THR A 19 10.82 -35.38 -35.35
C THR A 19 11.81 -34.24 -35.56
N GLY A 20 11.56 -33.08 -34.96
CA GLY A 20 12.53 -31.97 -34.83
C GLY A 20 12.05 -30.69 -35.51
N GLY A 21 11.98 -29.53 -34.85
CA GLY A 21 12.39 -29.20 -33.50
C GLY A 21 11.55 -28.06 -32.95
N ALA A 22 11.65 -27.91 -31.64
CA ALA A 22 11.17 -26.76 -30.90
C ALA A 22 11.59 -25.48 -31.63
N GLY A 23 10.60 -24.68 -32.04
CA GLY A 23 10.83 -23.27 -32.25
C GLY A 23 11.20 -22.69 -30.89
N GLY A 24 12.49 -22.70 -30.57
CA GLY A 24 13.04 -21.77 -29.60
C GLY A 24 12.66 -20.40 -30.13
N GLU A 25 11.89 -19.66 -29.33
CA GLU A 25 11.53 -18.28 -29.62
C GLU A 25 12.80 -17.57 -30.09
N ALA A 26 12.80 -17.14 -31.35
CA ALA A 26 13.85 -16.29 -31.87
C ALA A 26 13.78 -15.04 -31.00
N SER A 27 14.68 -14.93 -30.03
CA SER A 27 14.82 -13.74 -29.21
C SER A 27 14.95 -12.57 -30.17
N THR A 28 13.88 -11.78 -30.30
CA THR A 28 13.86 -10.59 -31.12
C THR A 28 15.10 -9.78 -30.76
N PRO A 29 15.96 -9.41 -31.73
CA PRO A 29 17.15 -8.63 -31.43
C PRO A 29 16.71 -7.32 -30.76
N CYS A 30 17.33 -6.98 -29.63
CA CYS A 30 17.03 -5.71 -28.95
C CYS A 30 17.77 -4.56 -29.65
N GLU A 31 17.17 -3.37 -29.65
CA GLU A 31 17.82 -2.11 -30.03
C GLU A 31 18.08 -1.25 -28.79
N ASN A 32 17.21 -1.35 -27.79
CA ASN A 32 17.29 -0.67 -26.50
C ASN A 32 16.87 -1.61 -25.35
N VAL A 33 17.00 -1.13 -24.11
CA VAL A 33 16.69 -1.92 -22.91
C VAL A 33 15.21 -2.29 -22.79
N GLY A 34 14.30 -1.48 -23.34
CA GLY A 34 12.86 -1.71 -23.30
C GLY A 34 12.40 -2.87 -24.20
N ASP A 35 13.24 -3.30 -25.15
CA ASP A 35 12.97 -4.48 -25.99
C ASP A 35 13.29 -5.78 -25.25
N CYS A 36 13.91 -5.70 -24.07
CA CYS A 36 14.26 -6.85 -23.25
C CYS A 36 13.18 -7.17 -22.23
N PRO A 37 12.95 -8.47 -21.93
CA PRO A 37 12.11 -8.86 -20.80
C PRO A 37 12.60 -8.20 -19.52
N ALA A 38 11.66 -7.78 -18.66
CA ALA A 38 12.02 -7.23 -17.36
C ALA A 38 12.79 -8.28 -16.54
N ALA A 39 13.74 -7.80 -15.73
CA ALA A 39 14.43 -8.64 -14.77
C ALA A 39 13.43 -9.29 -13.79
N THR A 40 13.69 -10.53 -13.38
CA THR A 40 12.81 -11.26 -12.47
C THR A 40 13.16 -11.06 -10.99
N ASP A 41 14.29 -10.41 -10.70
CA ASP A 41 14.81 -10.17 -9.36
C ASP A 41 15.34 -8.72 -9.27
N PRO A 42 15.15 -8.01 -8.15
CA PRO A 42 15.63 -6.63 -7.99
C PRO A 42 17.16 -6.50 -7.98
N CYS A 43 17.90 -7.60 -7.82
CA CYS A 43 19.35 -7.67 -7.98
C CYS A 43 19.81 -7.94 -9.41
N GLN A 44 18.88 -7.90 -10.35
CA GLN A 44 19.15 -8.05 -11.77
C GLN A 44 18.70 -6.81 -12.50
N SER A 45 19.50 -6.40 -13.47
CA SER A 45 19.11 -5.40 -14.46
C SER A 45 19.32 -6.00 -15.83
N VAL A 46 18.50 -5.59 -16.80
CA VAL A 46 18.66 -6.01 -18.18
C VAL A 46 19.30 -4.90 -18.99
N THR A 47 20.13 -5.27 -19.95
CA THR A 47 20.71 -4.34 -20.91
C THR A 47 20.69 -4.95 -22.29
N CYS A 48 20.63 -4.09 -23.31
CA CYS A 48 20.77 -4.52 -24.69
C CYS A 48 22.22 -4.35 -25.14
N GLN A 49 22.93 -5.47 -25.34
CA GLN A 49 24.32 -5.48 -25.79
C GLN A 49 24.45 -6.30 -27.06
N SER A 50 24.94 -5.67 -28.13
CA SER A 50 25.14 -6.32 -29.43
C SER A 50 23.88 -7.04 -29.94
N SER A 51 22.74 -6.37 -29.83
CA SER A 51 21.41 -6.86 -30.21
C SER A 51 20.96 -8.12 -29.46
N ARG A 52 21.46 -8.31 -28.23
CA ARG A 52 21.04 -9.38 -27.32
C ARG A 52 20.75 -8.81 -25.94
N CYS A 53 19.70 -9.32 -25.32
CA CYS A 53 19.39 -9.02 -23.93
C CYS A 53 20.37 -9.76 -23.02
N VAL A 54 21.05 -9.00 -22.17
CA VAL A 54 22.02 -9.50 -21.21
C VAL A 54 21.56 -9.11 -19.82
N ILE A 55 21.61 -10.07 -18.89
CA ILE A 55 21.36 -9.82 -17.47
C ILE A 55 22.67 -9.34 -16.83
N VAL A 56 22.60 -8.21 -16.15
CA VAL A 56 23.66 -7.65 -15.33
C VAL A 56 23.26 -7.84 -13.86
N TYR A 57 24.11 -8.55 -13.12
CA TYR A 57 23.88 -8.83 -11.70
C TYR A 57 24.41 -7.70 -10.83
N GLY A 58 23.62 -7.34 -9.81
CA GLY A 58 24.00 -6.44 -8.74
C GLY A 58 25.18 -7.02 -7.95
N GLN A 59 26.01 -6.12 -7.39
CA GLN A 59 27.17 -6.54 -6.60
C GLN A 59 26.74 -7.10 -5.25
N ASP A 60 27.48 -8.11 -4.79
CA ASP A 60 27.24 -8.72 -3.49
C ASP A 60 27.33 -7.70 -2.35
N ASN A 61 26.45 -7.83 -1.36
CA ASN A 61 26.34 -7.00 -0.16
C ASN A 61 25.92 -5.54 -0.40
N VAL A 62 25.51 -5.17 -1.62
CA VAL A 62 24.89 -3.87 -1.90
C VAL A 62 23.42 -3.89 -1.43
N PRO A 63 22.98 -2.92 -0.61
CA PRO A 63 21.58 -2.82 -0.19
C PRO A 63 20.63 -2.57 -1.37
N LEU A 64 19.47 -3.23 -1.33
CA LEU A 64 18.36 -2.92 -2.22
C LEU A 64 17.72 -1.57 -1.86
N PRO A 65 16.98 -0.93 -2.80
CA PRO A 65 16.27 0.33 -2.55
C PRO A 65 15.38 0.28 -1.30
N GLN A 66 15.19 1.42 -0.64
CA GLN A 66 14.43 1.52 0.62
C GLN A 66 13.01 0.96 0.51
N ALA A 67 12.36 1.08 -0.65
CA ALA A 67 11.03 0.54 -0.91
C ALA A 67 10.95 -1.00 -0.85
N LEU A 68 12.10 -1.69 -0.86
CA LEU A 68 12.22 -3.14 -0.72
C LEU A 68 12.79 -3.56 0.65
N GLN A 69 13.12 -2.60 1.51
CA GLN A 69 13.50 -2.89 2.89
C GLN A 69 12.22 -3.07 3.73
N THR A 70 12.31 -3.91 4.76
CA THR A 70 11.25 -4.05 5.77
C THR A 70 11.76 -3.40 7.06
N PRO A 71 11.29 -2.19 7.41
CA PRO A 71 11.76 -1.51 8.61
C PRO A 71 11.57 -2.36 9.87
N GLY A 72 12.58 -2.35 10.74
CA GLY A 72 12.48 -2.96 12.07
C GLY A 72 12.54 -4.49 12.11
N ASP A 73 12.92 -5.15 11.01
CA ASP A 73 13.00 -6.62 10.93
C ASP A 73 14.39 -7.19 11.28
N CYS A 74 15.32 -6.33 11.72
CA CYS A 74 16.71 -6.66 12.01
C CYS A 74 17.49 -7.24 10.82
N LYS A 75 17.04 -6.98 9.59
CA LYS A 75 17.66 -7.46 8.37
C LYS A 75 17.84 -6.31 7.39
N GLN A 76 18.79 -6.50 6.50
CA GLN A 76 18.95 -5.66 5.33
C GLN A 76 18.83 -6.52 4.09
N ALA A 77 17.87 -6.17 3.23
CA ALA A 77 17.76 -6.78 1.92
C ALA A 77 18.94 -6.31 1.06
N ILE A 78 19.72 -7.26 0.57
CA ILE A 78 20.96 -7.06 -0.20
C ILE A 78 20.95 -7.92 -1.45
N CYS A 79 21.86 -7.62 -2.37
CA CYS A 79 22.20 -8.56 -3.43
C CYS A 79 23.23 -9.58 -2.97
N PHE A 80 23.01 -10.84 -3.31
CA PHE A 80 23.97 -11.91 -3.14
C PHE A 80 23.83 -12.93 -4.27
N GLN A 81 24.92 -13.15 -5.03
CA GLN A 81 24.94 -14.01 -6.21
C GLN A 81 23.86 -13.66 -7.25
N GLY A 82 23.60 -12.36 -7.42
CA GLY A 82 22.63 -11.88 -8.42
C GLY A 82 21.16 -12.11 -8.07
N GLN A 83 20.87 -12.38 -6.79
CA GLN A 83 19.52 -12.52 -6.26
C GLN A 83 19.35 -11.69 -4.98
N ALA A 84 18.11 -11.31 -4.69
CA ALA A 84 17.76 -10.71 -3.41
C ALA A 84 18.03 -11.71 -2.27
N SER A 85 18.70 -11.23 -1.24
CA SER A 85 19.01 -11.97 -0.02
C SER A 85 18.88 -11.04 1.19
N ALA A 86 19.01 -11.59 2.39
CA ALA A 86 18.98 -10.83 3.63
C ALA A 86 20.24 -11.14 4.44
N LYS A 87 20.80 -10.11 5.06
CA LYS A 87 21.84 -10.23 6.08
C LYS A 87 21.37 -9.57 7.37
N SER A 88 21.92 -9.98 8.50
CA SER A 88 21.70 -9.31 9.78
C SER A 88 22.07 -7.83 9.68
N PHE A 89 21.22 -6.98 10.20
CA PHE A 89 21.40 -5.54 10.21
C PHE A 89 20.81 -4.97 11.50
N ASP A 90 21.45 -3.91 12.00
CA ASP A 90 21.03 -3.25 13.24
C ASP A 90 19.96 -2.19 12.89
N ASP A 91 18.76 -2.67 12.60
CA ASP A 91 17.54 -1.89 12.42
C ASP A 91 16.48 -2.41 13.39
N PRO A 92 16.50 -1.94 14.65
CA PRO A 92 15.56 -2.41 15.66
C PRO A 92 14.14 -1.99 15.30
N PRO A 93 13.12 -2.77 15.71
CA PRO A 93 11.75 -2.31 15.55
C PRO A 93 11.54 -1.04 16.38
N ASP A 94 10.61 -0.21 15.91
CA ASP A 94 10.23 1.02 16.61
C ASP A 94 9.88 0.68 18.08
N PRO A 95 10.43 1.44 19.04
CA PRO A 95 10.16 1.20 20.44
C PRO A 95 8.68 1.46 20.76
N GLU A 96 8.06 0.55 21.52
CA GLU A 96 6.82 0.85 22.24
C GLU A 96 7.21 1.47 23.59
N ASP A 97 6.37 2.32 24.19
CA ASP A 97 6.75 3.08 25.39
C ASP A 97 7.31 2.22 26.54
N CYS A 98 6.85 0.98 26.66
CA CYS A 98 7.29 0.02 27.69
C CYS A 98 8.19 -1.11 27.17
N ARG A 99 8.58 -1.08 25.88
CA ARG A 99 9.42 -2.10 25.25
C ARG A 99 10.45 -1.46 24.31
N THR A 100 11.72 -1.77 24.53
CA THR A 100 12.78 -1.37 23.61
C THR A 100 13.13 -2.53 22.70
N GLY A 101 13.01 -2.33 21.40
CA GLY A 101 13.48 -3.24 20.37
C GLY A 101 14.99 -3.23 20.24
N TYR A 102 15.59 -4.38 19.99
CA TYR A 102 16.99 -4.50 19.60
C TYR A 102 17.20 -5.68 18.66
N CYS A 103 18.33 -5.68 17.95
CA CYS A 103 18.69 -6.75 17.03
C CYS A 103 19.79 -7.62 17.61
N GLU A 104 19.60 -8.94 17.55
CA GLU A 104 20.61 -9.93 17.91
C GLU A 104 20.63 -11.02 16.82
N ASP A 105 21.77 -11.17 16.16
CA ASP A 105 21.98 -12.15 15.07
C ASP A 105 20.96 -12.09 13.91
N GLY A 106 20.39 -10.91 13.66
CA GLY A 106 19.37 -10.72 12.62
C GLY A 106 17.96 -11.14 13.04
N GLU A 107 17.76 -11.35 14.34
CA GLU A 107 16.46 -11.54 14.96
C GLU A 107 16.10 -10.32 15.82
N VAL A 108 14.82 -9.97 15.76
CA VAL A 108 14.23 -8.97 16.64
C VAL A 108 14.13 -9.52 18.06
N LYS A 109 14.60 -8.74 19.02
CA LYS A 109 14.49 -9.00 20.46
C LYS A 109 13.92 -7.77 21.17
N PHE A 110 13.47 -7.97 22.41
CA PHE A 110 12.88 -6.89 23.22
C PHE A 110 13.36 -6.94 24.66
N THR A 111 13.48 -5.77 25.28
CA THR A 111 13.59 -5.59 26.72
C THR A 111 12.42 -4.77 27.25
N PHE A 112 11.99 -5.04 28.48
CA PHE A 112 10.96 -4.25 29.16
C PHE A 112 11.58 -3.05 29.87
N ALA A 113 10.88 -1.93 29.83
CA ALA A 113 11.19 -0.79 30.68
C ALA A 113 10.95 -1.14 32.16
N ASP A 114 11.70 -0.51 33.05
CA ASP A 114 11.54 -0.71 34.49
C ASP A 114 10.12 -0.35 34.95
N PRO A 115 9.56 -1.06 35.95
CA PRO A 115 8.29 -0.69 36.56
C PRO A 115 8.29 0.77 37.02
N GLY A 116 7.21 1.51 36.73
CA GLY A 116 7.10 2.93 37.08
C GLY A 116 7.66 3.90 36.03
N THR A 117 8.32 3.40 34.98
CA THR A 117 8.72 4.25 33.83
C THR A 117 7.47 4.87 33.21
N MET A 118 7.48 6.19 32.99
CA MET A 118 6.35 6.87 32.36
C MET A 118 6.15 6.38 30.93
N CYS A 119 4.89 6.19 30.54
CA CYS A 119 4.51 5.73 29.20
C CYS A 119 3.20 6.39 28.75
N GLY A 120 2.89 6.31 27.46
CA GLY A 120 1.70 6.87 26.86
C GLY A 120 1.67 8.40 26.82
N THR A 121 0.59 8.93 26.28
CA THR A 121 0.28 10.37 26.28
C THR A 121 -0.57 10.77 27.50
N GLY A 122 -1.09 9.79 28.23
CA GLY A 122 -1.92 9.96 29.42
C GLY A 122 -1.14 10.42 30.65
N ALA A 123 -1.78 11.26 31.48
CA ALA A 123 -1.18 11.69 32.74
C ALA A 123 -1.22 10.54 33.76
N GLY A 124 -0.04 10.03 34.14
CA GLY A 124 0.10 9.09 35.24
C GLY A 124 0.17 7.61 34.86
N LEU A 125 0.20 7.29 33.57
CA LEU A 125 0.47 5.92 33.14
C LEU A 125 1.94 5.56 33.35
N THR A 126 2.18 4.33 33.77
CA THR A 126 3.51 3.79 33.97
C THR A 126 3.62 2.35 33.51
N CYS A 127 4.82 1.96 33.07
CA CYS A 127 5.13 0.61 32.70
C CYS A 127 5.04 -0.32 33.91
N ASN A 128 4.46 -1.50 33.72
CA ASN A 128 4.33 -2.51 34.78
C ASN A 128 5.55 -3.43 34.91
N GLY A 129 6.60 -3.24 34.09
CA GLY A 129 7.77 -4.13 34.00
C GLY A 129 7.60 -5.36 33.10
N GLU A 130 6.41 -5.57 32.55
CA GLU A 130 6.08 -6.66 31.60
C GLU A 130 5.78 -6.12 30.20
N GLY A 131 6.13 -4.86 29.95
CA GLY A 131 5.92 -4.20 28.67
C GLY A 131 4.53 -3.60 28.47
N LYS A 132 3.69 -3.51 29.51
CA LYS A 132 2.37 -2.85 29.44
C LYS A 132 2.38 -1.48 30.11
N CYS A 133 1.72 -0.53 29.46
CA CYS A 133 1.45 0.80 30.02
C CYS A 133 0.14 0.76 30.83
N THR A 134 0.24 0.96 32.15
CA THR A 134 -0.85 0.76 33.12
C THR A 134 -1.04 1.97 34.03
N GLY A 135 -2.17 2.06 34.74
CA GLY A 135 -2.45 3.12 35.71
C GLY A 135 -3.60 4.05 35.34
N CYS A 136 -4.45 3.68 34.39
CA CYS A 136 -5.64 4.45 34.02
C CYS A 136 -6.80 4.30 35.04
N GLY A 137 -6.73 3.30 35.92
CA GLY A 137 -7.72 3.00 36.94
C GLY A 137 -9.08 2.61 36.36
N SER A 138 -9.99 3.57 36.31
CA SER A 138 -11.35 3.38 35.76
C SER A 138 -11.77 4.55 34.85
N SER A 139 -10.82 5.39 34.46
CA SER A 139 -11.07 6.59 33.66
C SER A 139 -10.39 6.46 32.31
N ASP A 140 -11.18 6.48 31.24
CA ASP A 140 -10.67 6.49 29.87
C ASP A 140 -9.84 7.75 29.58
N ASP A 141 -10.18 8.88 30.22
CA ASP A 141 -9.45 10.15 30.07
C ASP A 141 -8.00 10.07 30.59
N ALA A 142 -7.71 9.14 31.51
CA ALA A 142 -6.36 8.91 32.00
C ALA A 142 -5.43 8.32 30.93
N CYS A 143 -5.99 7.79 29.84
CA CYS A 143 -5.23 7.27 28.71
C CYS A 143 -4.70 8.34 27.77
N GLY A 144 -5.11 9.60 27.95
CA GLY A 144 -4.70 10.71 27.10
C GLY A 144 -5.60 10.90 25.88
N PRO A 145 -5.21 11.81 24.96
CA PRO A 145 -6.01 12.10 23.77
C PRO A 145 -6.07 10.89 22.85
N SER A 146 -7.26 10.64 22.30
CA SER A 146 -7.47 9.58 21.33
C SER A 146 -7.11 10.05 19.91
N PRO A 147 -6.55 9.18 19.06
CA PRO A 147 -6.40 9.49 17.64
C PRO A 147 -7.75 9.44 16.93
N LEU A 148 -7.88 10.12 15.78
CA LEU A 148 -9.08 10.07 14.95
C LEU A 148 -9.53 8.64 14.66
N CYS A 149 -10.83 8.44 14.58
CA CYS A 149 -11.50 7.18 14.28
C CYS A 149 -11.30 6.06 15.32
N LYS A 150 -10.68 6.39 16.45
CA LYS A 150 -10.43 5.47 17.55
C LYS A 150 -10.62 6.19 18.88
N ARG A 151 -10.74 5.42 19.96
CA ARG A 151 -10.71 5.94 21.32
C ARG A 151 -9.96 5.04 22.26
N PHE A 152 -9.30 5.62 23.26
CA PHE A 152 -8.78 4.84 24.36
C PHE A 152 -9.89 4.43 25.33
N ARG A 153 -9.75 3.22 25.87
CA ARG A 153 -10.55 2.66 26.95
C ARG A 153 -9.63 2.15 28.04
N CYS A 154 -9.97 2.45 29.28
CA CYS A 154 -9.31 1.87 30.43
C CYS A 154 -9.95 0.51 30.76
N ILE A 155 -9.26 -0.58 30.43
CA ILE A 155 -9.69 -1.95 30.66
C ILE A 155 -8.65 -2.63 31.55
N GLU A 156 -9.07 -3.09 32.73
CA GLU A 156 -8.19 -3.74 33.71
C GLU A 156 -6.90 -2.95 33.99
N ASP A 157 -7.05 -1.63 34.22
CA ASP A 157 -5.94 -0.70 34.48
C ASP A 157 -4.95 -0.51 33.32
N THR A 158 -5.29 -1.01 32.13
CA THR A 158 -4.52 -0.86 30.89
C THR A 158 -5.30 -0.02 29.88
N CYS A 159 -4.60 0.87 29.17
CA CYS A 159 -5.20 1.63 28.08
C CYS A 159 -5.21 0.80 26.80
N GLU A 160 -6.41 0.46 26.34
CA GLU A 160 -6.64 -0.25 25.09
C GLU A 160 -7.26 0.69 24.05
N LEU A 161 -6.89 0.54 22.79
CA LEU A 161 -7.40 1.35 21.69
C LEU A 161 -8.52 0.59 20.97
N GLU A 162 -9.70 1.18 20.86
CA GLU A 162 -10.83 0.62 20.11
C GLU A 162 -11.28 1.57 19.00
N VAL A 163 -11.96 1.02 17.97
CA VAL A 163 -12.51 1.82 16.88
C VAL A 163 -13.66 2.69 17.39
N ASP A 164 -13.63 3.98 17.04
CA ASP A 164 -14.70 4.93 17.32
C ASP A 164 -15.04 5.73 16.05
N GLN A 165 -16.09 5.28 15.37
CA GLN A 165 -16.63 5.89 14.16
C GLN A 165 -17.15 7.32 14.35
N SER A 166 -17.37 7.75 15.61
CA SER A 166 -17.86 9.09 15.92
C SER A 166 -16.75 10.11 16.16
N HIS A 167 -15.51 9.67 16.36
CA HIS A 167 -14.37 10.55 16.63
C HIS A 167 -13.67 10.96 15.32
N VAL A 168 -14.38 11.73 14.49
CA VAL A 168 -13.90 12.21 13.19
C VAL A 168 -13.32 13.62 13.27
N GLN A 169 -12.53 14.00 12.25
CA GLN A 169 -12.13 15.38 12.04
C GLN A 169 -13.36 16.22 11.67
N GLU A 170 -13.34 17.50 12.03
CA GLU A 170 -14.35 18.46 11.54
C GLU A 170 -14.17 18.67 10.04
N ASP A 171 -15.28 18.62 9.29
CA ASP A 171 -15.28 18.84 7.85
C ASP A 171 -14.85 20.24 7.46
N VAL A 172 -14.06 20.31 6.39
CA VAL A 172 -13.72 21.57 5.74
C VAL A 172 -14.85 21.87 4.77
N GLN A 173 -15.77 22.74 5.18
CA GLN A 173 -16.88 23.14 4.31
C GLN A 173 -16.38 23.63 2.94
N HIS A 174 -17.11 23.23 1.91
CA HIS A 174 -16.97 23.62 0.52
C HIS A 174 -15.73 23.07 -0.21
N ASP A 175 -15.23 21.90 0.19
CA ASP A 175 -14.11 21.21 -0.45
C ASP A 175 -14.50 19.92 -1.19
N CYS A 176 -15.81 19.59 -1.23
CA CYS A 176 -16.38 18.42 -1.88
C CYS A 176 -16.00 17.07 -1.25
N LEU A 177 -15.49 17.10 -0.03
CA LEU A 177 -15.07 15.94 0.74
C LEU A 177 -15.78 15.91 2.10
N ALA A 178 -16.00 14.70 2.60
CA ALA A 178 -16.39 14.46 3.98
C ALA A 178 -15.38 13.54 4.65
N PHE A 179 -15.03 13.83 5.90
CA PHE A 179 -14.17 12.99 6.72
C PHE A 179 -15.00 11.90 7.41
N GLY A 180 -14.47 10.68 7.37
CA GLY A 180 -15.09 9.51 7.95
C GLY A 180 -14.07 8.53 8.49
N CYS A 181 -14.58 7.38 8.94
CA CYS A 181 -13.78 6.30 9.50
C CYS A 181 -14.06 5.00 8.77
N SER A 182 -13.00 4.30 8.37
CA SER A 182 -13.12 2.92 7.92
C SER A 182 -13.55 1.98 9.06
N GLU A 183 -14.02 0.78 8.72
CA GLU A 183 -14.33 -0.27 9.71
C GLU A 183 -13.10 -0.67 10.55
N ALA A 184 -11.89 -0.45 10.03
CA ALA A 184 -10.63 -0.67 10.75
C ALA A 184 -10.23 0.50 11.67
N GLY A 185 -11.00 1.60 11.68
CA GLY A 185 -10.71 2.79 12.46
C GLY A 185 -9.63 3.69 11.86
N GLU A 186 -9.30 3.54 10.58
CA GLU A 186 -8.44 4.49 9.87
C GLU A 186 -9.26 5.67 9.33
N PRO A 187 -8.73 6.91 9.42
CA PRO A 187 -9.38 8.08 8.85
C PRO A 187 -9.45 7.97 7.33
N LEU A 188 -10.59 8.34 6.78
CA LEU A 188 -10.83 8.39 5.34
C LEU A 188 -11.45 9.73 4.97
N SER A 189 -11.30 10.09 3.71
CA SER A 189 -11.98 11.21 3.09
C SER A 189 -12.77 10.67 1.90
N GLU A 190 -14.06 10.93 1.89
CA GLU A 190 -15.01 10.43 0.90
C GLU A 190 -15.60 11.59 0.11
N ASN A 191 -16.05 11.33 -1.12
CA ASN A 191 -16.70 12.38 -1.91
C ASN A 191 -18.04 12.75 -1.30
N ASP A 192 -18.20 14.03 -0.94
CA ASP A 192 -19.48 14.60 -0.56
C ASP A 192 -20.03 15.47 -1.69
N PRO A 193 -21.06 15.02 -2.42
CA PRO A 193 -21.68 15.81 -3.47
C PRO A 193 -22.50 17.00 -2.94
N ASN A 194 -22.75 17.08 -1.63
CA ASN A 194 -23.50 18.18 -1.00
C ASN A 194 -22.60 19.28 -0.45
N ASP A 195 -21.28 19.05 -0.36
CA ASP A 195 -20.32 20.02 0.15
C ASP A 195 -19.82 20.97 -0.97
N VAL A 196 -20.78 21.56 -1.68
CA VAL A 196 -20.54 22.40 -2.86
C VAL A 196 -20.21 23.83 -2.43
N PRO A 197 -19.11 24.44 -2.91
CA PRO A 197 -18.82 25.84 -2.62
C PRO A 197 -19.91 26.79 -3.10
N PRO A 198 -20.08 27.94 -2.43
CA PRO A 198 -20.92 29.00 -2.94
C PRO A 198 -20.40 29.47 -4.31
N ASP A 199 -21.32 29.87 -5.17
CA ASP A 199 -20.99 30.49 -6.45
C ASP A 199 -20.52 31.94 -6.24
N GLU A 200 -19.21 32.14 -6.34
CA GLU A 200 -18.56 33.45 -6.22
C GLU A 200 -18.66 34.28 -7.51
N THR A 201 -19.06 33.67 -8.63
CA THR A 201 -19.17 34.33 -9.94
C THR A 201 -20.53 34.10 -10.66
N PRO A 202 -21.70 34.40 -10.06
CA PRO A 202 -23.01 34.00 -10.59
C PRO A 202 -23.42 34.57 -11.96
N GLN A 203 -22.58 35.41 -12.56
CA GLN A 203 -22.82 36.07 -13.85
C GLN A 203 -22.06 35.40 -15.01
N ASP A 204 -21.26 34.37 -14.75
CA ASP A 204 -20.42 33.70 -15.76
C ASP A 204 -21.11 32.50 -16.44
N CYS A 205 -22.38 32.26 -16.12
CA CYS A 205 -23.22 31.18 -16.65
C CYS A 205 -22.76 29.76 -16.28
N VAL A 206 -21.94 29.60 -15.24
CA VAL A 206 -21.63 28.30 -14.66
C VAL A 206 -22.00 28.28 -13.18
N GLU A 207 -22.22 27.09 -12.64
CA GLU A 207 -22.37 26.87 -11.20
C GLU A 207 -21.33 25.84 -10.73
N PRO A 208 -20.80 26.00 -9.50
CA PRO A 208 -19.96 24.98 -8.91
C PRO A 208 -20.76 23.73 -8.59
N PHE A 209 -20.13 22.57 -8.73
CA PHE A 209 -20.65 21.31 -8.21
C PHE A 209 -19.48 20.40 -7.81
N CYS A 210 -19.78 19.37 -7.05
CA CYS A 210 -18.78 18.40 -6.62
C CYS A 210 -18.73 17.20 -7.56
N ASN A 211 -17.55 16.93 -8.12
CA ASN A 211 -17.28 15.81 -9.00
C ASN A 211 -16.08 15.02 -8.49
N ALA A 212 -16.30 13.77 -8.08
CA ALA A 212 -15.25 12.85 -7.65
C ALA A 212 -14.29 13.43 -6.59
N GLY A 213 -14.82 14.17 -5.61
CA GLY A 213 -14.05 14.77 -4.52
C GLY A 213 -13.32 16.07 -4.91
N THR A 214 -13.70 16.68 -6.03
CA THR A 214 -13.15 17.96 -6.47
C THR A 214 -14.25 18.92 -6.90
N VAL A 215 -14.00 20.21 -6.72
CA VAL A 215 -14.88 21.26 -7.24
C VAL A 215 -14.72 21.33 -8.76
N ASP A 216 -15.83 21.18 -9.45
CA ASP A 216 -15.95 21.32 -10.91
C ASP A 216 -17.05 22.35 -11.22
N SER A 217 -17.16 22.78 -12.47
CA SER A 217 -18.15 23.76 -12.90
C SER A 217 -19.01 23.21 -14.03
N GLN A 218 -20.32 23.38 -13.93
CA GLN A 218 -21.25 22.98 -14.99
C GLN A 218 -22.03 24.19 -15.51
N PRO A 219 -22.47 24.19 -16.78
CA PRO A 219 -23.33 25.26 -17.30
C PRO A 219 -24.66 25.31 -16.55
N LEU A 220 -25.13 26.52 -16.25
CA LEU A 220 -26.46 26.73 -15.69
C LEU A 220 -27.55 26.15 -16.61
N GLU A 221 -28.65 25.66 -16.01
CA GLU A 221 -29.80 25.17 -16.76
C GLU A 221 -30.47 26.31 -17.57
N ASN A 222 -30.98 25.98 -18.76
CA ASN A 222 -31.66 26.92 -19.65
C ASN A 222 -32.76 27.72 -18.92
N GLY A 223 -32.68 29.04 -18.98
CA GLY A 223 -33.64 29.95 -18.35
C GLY A 223 -33.09 30.69 -17.12
N HIS A 224 -31.87 30.38 -16.67
CA HIS A 224 -31.16 31.23 -15.71
C HIS A 224 -30.64 32.51 -16.37
N GLU A 225 -30.81 33.64 -15.69
CA GLU A 225 -30.24 34.92 -16.12
C GLU A 225 -28.77 34.96 -15.73
N CYS A 226 -27.88 34.92 -16.72
CA CYS A 226 -26.43 35.01 -16.52
C CYS A 226 -25.81 35.82 -17.68
N GLY A 227 -24.74 36.56 -17.37
CA GLY A 227 -24.11 37.54 -18.25
C GLY A 227 -24.34 39.00 -17.82
N ASN A 228 -23.33 39.84 -18.00
CA ASN A 228 -23.50 41.30 -17.94
C ASN A 228 -24.52 41.69 -19.02
N GLY A 229 -25.75 42.03 -18.61
CA GLY A 229 -26.90 42.28 -19.47
C GLY A 229 -26.70 43.35 -20.55
N ASN A 230 -25.95 43.01 -21.60
CA ASN A 230 -25.83 43.73 -22.85
C ASN A 230 -26.13 42.73 -23.96
N GLY A 231 -27.43 42.50 -24.16
CA GLY A 231 -27.95 42.07 -25.46
C GLY A 231 -27.77 43.15 -26.52
#